data_AF-A0A1U7M2T2-F1
#
_entry.id   AF-A0A1U7M2T2-F1
#
_cell.length_a   1.000
_cell.length_b   1.000
_cell.length_c   1.000
_cell.angle_alpha   90.00
_cell.angle_beta   90.00
_cell.angle_gamma   90.00
#
_symmetry.space_group_name_H-M   'P 1'
#
loop_
_entity.id
_entity.type
_entity.pdbx_description
1 polymer ?
#
loop_
_entity_poly.entity_id
_entity_poly.type
_entity_poly.pdbx_seq_one_letter_code
_entity_poly.pdbx_strand_id
1 'polypeptide(L)'
;MNDYLNYPEFSAGDRVISIVSHPPEIHPGTSARIVNPWIASLCAVKLPDGMIHRWFASFELEPEDACSSNNLTPGGYATVINSTGHGQPPHVEVGTRVRIVKCIPTIFYDVILSNGEYHRWLAEFELSKPI
;
A
#
# COMPACT_ATOMS: atom_id res chain seq x y z
N MET A 1 -13.91 -5.88 16.08
CA MET A 1 -13.57 -7.12 15.36
C MET A 1 -12.16 -7.49 15.81
N ASN A 2 -12.02 -8.60 16.53
CA ASN A 2 -10.71 -9.14 16.88
C ASN A 2 -10.28 -10.02 15.71
N ASP A 3 -9.68 -9.39 14.70
CA ASP A 3 -9.16 -10.08 13.54
C ASP A 3 -7.70 -10.45 13.83
N TYR A 4 -7.44 -11.75 13.93
CA TYR A 4 -6.10 -12.33 14.06
C TYR A 4 -5.30 -12.05 12.78
N LEU A 5 -4.79 -10.83 12.62
CA LEU A 5 -3.65 -10.63 11.74
C LEU A 5 -2.47 -11.35 12.40
N ASN A 6 -2.02 -12.42 11.76
CA ASN A 6 -0.90 -13.24 12.20
C ASN A 6 0.40 -12.41 12.28
N TYR A 7 1.46 -13.02 12.79
CA TYR A 7 2.80 -12.44 12.63
C TYR A 7 3.16 -12.36 11.14
N PRO A 8 3.88 -11.30 10.71
CA PRO A 8 4.34 -11.18 9.33
C PRO A 8 5.09 -12.43 8.88
N GLU A 9 4.77 -12.96 7.69
CA GLU A 9 5.47 -14.10 7.08
C GLU A 9 6.93 -13.74 6.80
N PHE A 10 7.17 -12.51 6.34
CA PHE A 10 8.48 -12.01 5.99
C PHE A 10 9.00 -10.99 7.02
N SER A 11 10.31 -11.02 7.26
CA SER A 11 11.04 -10.11 8.14
C SER A 11 11.93 -9.16 7.36
N ALA A 12 12.35 -8.06 8.01
CA ALA A 12 13.33 -7.14 7.45
C ALA A 12 14.58 -7.87 6.95
N GLY A 13 14.97 -7.61 5.71
CA GLY A 13 16.11 -8.26 5.04
C GLY A 13 15.77 -9.50 4.23
N ASP A 14 14.58 -10.08 4.38
CA ASP A 14 14.16 -11.24 3.59
C ASP A 14 14.07 -10.88 2.10
N ARG A 15 14.47 -11.83 1.25
CA ARG A 15 14.25 -11.75 -0.20
C ARG A 15 12.89 -12.33 -0.51
N VAL A 16 12.15 -11.62 -1.37
CA VAL A 16 10.81 -12.00 -1.82
C VAL A 16 10.68 -11.81 -3.32
N ILE A 17 9.64 -12.41 -3.89
CA ILE A 17 9.24 -12.25 -5.29
C ILE A 17 7.79 -11.74 -5.32
N SER A 18 7.54 -10.67 -6.07
CA SER A 18 6.17 -10.20 -6.34
C SER A 18 5.44 -11.18 -7.25
N ILE A 19 4.17 -11.48 -6.93
CA ILE A 19 3.28 -12.26 -7.80
C ILE A 19 2.25 -11.40 -8.53
N VAL A 20 2.33 -10.06 -8.36
CA VAL A 20 1.42 -9.08 -8.97
C VAL A 20 2.18 -8.02 -9.77
N SER A 21 1.44 -7.22 -10.55
CA SER A 21 1.96 -6.04 -11.24
C SER A 21 1.57 -4.75 -10.52
N HIS A 22 2.56 -3.92 -10.16
CA HIS A 22 2.38 -2.50 -9.82
C HIS A 22 3.20 -1.68 -10.83
N PRO A 23 2.61 -1.27 -11.96
CA PRO A 23 3.33 -0.53 -12.99
C PRO A 23 3.86 0.83 -12.48
N PRO A 24 4.99 1.31 -13.02
CA PRO A 24 5.78 0.65 -14.07
C PRO A 24 6.82 -0.35 -13.54
N GLU A 25 7.17 -0.30 -12.26
CA GLU A 25 8.40 -0.90 -11.72
C GLU A 25 8.27 -2.38 -11.36
N ILE A 26 7.06 -2.82 -10.98
CA ILE A 26 6.83 -4.16 -10.45
C ILE A 26 5.98 -4.98 -11.42
N HIS A 27 6.49 -6.16 -11.74
CA HIS A 27 5.83 -7.19 -12.50
C HIS A 27 5.91 -8.52 -11.73
N PRO A 28 5.07 -9.52 -12.05
CA PRO A 28 5.23 -10.85 -11.50
C PRO A 28 6.64 -11.37 -11.77
N GLY A 29 7.30 -11.87 -10.73
CA GLY A 29 8.70 -12.28 -10.78
C GLY A 29 9.70 -11.20 -10.34
N THR A 30 9.28 -9.94 -10.15
CA THR A 30 10.18 -8.88 -9.64
C THR A 30 10.69 -9.27 -8.25
N SER A 31 12.02 -9.35 -8.11
CA SER A 31 12.67 -9.62 -6.83
C SER A 31 12.80 -8.35 -6.01
N ALA A 32 12.54 -8.46 -4.72
CA ALA A 32 12.70 -7.35 -3.78
C ALA A 32 13.22 -7.84 -2.43
N ARG A 33 13.67 -6.89 -1.61
CA ARG A 33 14.07 -7.12 -0.22
C ARG A 33 13.13 -6.37 0.70
N ILE A 34 12.61 -7.05 1.73
CA ILE A 34 11.76 -6.44 2.74
C ILE A 34 12.58 -5.42 3.53
N VAL A 35 12.01 -4.21 3.69
CA VAL A 35 12.57 -3.19 4.58
C VAL A 35 11.93 -3.32 5.94
N ASN A 36 10.60 -3.15 6.05
CA ASN A 36 9.86 -3.38 7.30
C ASN A 36 8.46 -3.99 7.05
N PRO A 37 7.98 -4.83 7.98
CA PRO A 37 6.57 -5.22 8.03
C PRO A 37 5.70 -4.14 8.69
N TRP A 38 4.47 -4.02 8.21
CA TRP A 38 3.44 -3.13 8.75
C TRP A 38 2.13 -3.88 8.92
N ILE A 39 1.40 -3.57 10.00
CA ILE A 39 0.08 -4.15 10.31
C ILE A 39 -0.90 -2.99 10.44
N ALA A 40 -1.66 -2.74 9.37
CA ALA A 40 -2.69 -1.72 9.31
C ALA A 40 -3.67 -2.03 8.17
N SER A 41 -4.50 -1.07 7.76
CA SER A 41 -5.31 -1.22 6.55
C SER A 41 -4.58 -0.69 5.33
N LEU A 42 -4.55 -1.46 4.24
CA LEU A 42 -4.22 -0.96 2.91
C LEU A 42 -5.51 -0.58 2.17
N CYS A 43 -5.49 0.58 1.54
CA CYS A 43 -6.61 1.17 0.82
C CYS A 43 -6.27 1.32 -0.66
N ALA A 44 -7.16 0.80 -1.51
CA ALA A 44 -7.25 1.18 -2.91
C ALA A 44 -8.12 2.43 -3.02
N VAL A 45 -7.67 3.41 -3.79
CA VAL A 45 -8.35 4.69 -3.94
C VAL A 45 -8.54 5.04 -5.40
N LYS A 46 -9.59 5.80 -5.71
CA LYS A 46 -9.81 6.40 -7.02
C LYS A 46 -9.29 7.83 -6.98
N LEU A 47 -8.36 8.12 -7.88
CA LEU A 47 -7.74 9.43 -8.07
C LEU A 47 -8.69 10.39 -8.82
N PRO A 48 -8.41 11.71 -8.84
CA PRO A 48 -9.24 12.70 -9.53
C PRO A 48 -9.44 12.44 -11.03
N ASP A 49 -8.44 11.86 -11.70
CA ASP A 49 -8.49 11.46 -13.12
C ASP A 49 -9.35 10.20 -13.36
N GLY A 50 -9.80 9.56 -12.30
CA GLY A 50 -10.60 8.35 -12.32
C GLY A 50 -9.84 7.04 -12.28
N MET A 51 -8.50 7.07 -12.29
CA MET A 51 -7.66 5.88 -12.15
C MET A 51 -7.71 5.32 -10.74
N ILE A 52 -7.51 4.01 -10.62
CA ILE A 52 -7.39 3.34 -9.31
C ILE A 52 -5.91 3.21 -8.96
N HIS A 53 -5.52 3.79 -7.83
CA HIS A 53 -4.19 3.62 -7.26
C HIS A 53 -4.18 2.56 -6.16
N ARG A 54 -3.15 1.72 -6.16
CA ARG A 54 -2.87 0.73 -5.11
C ARG A 54 -1.39 0.80 -4.72
N TRP A 55 -1.04 0.83 -3.44
CA TRP A 55 -1.89 0.98 -2.25
C TRP A 55 -1.54 2.28 -1.53
N PHE A 56 -2.45 2.81 -0.74
CA PHE A 56 -2.15 3.72 0.37
C PHE A 56 -2.33 2.97 1.68
N ALA A 57 -1.44 3.16 2.64
CA ALA A 57 -1.71 2.74 4.01
C ALA A 57 -2.72 3.70 4.66
N SER A 58 -3.53 3.21 5.59
CA SER A 58 -4.58 4.01 6.23
C SER A 58 -4.06 5.26 6.95
N PHE A 59 -2.81 5.23 7.43
CA PHE A 59 -2.16 6.38 8.07
C PHE A 59 -1.58 7.41 7.08
N GLU A 60 -1.67 7.16 5.76
CA GLU A 60 -1.29 8.10 4.70
C GLU A 60 -2.50 8.90 4.19
N LEU A 61 -3.68 8.62 4.74
CA LEU A 61 -4.95 9.21 4.37
C LEU A 61 -5.61 9.86 5.58
N GLU A 62 -6.06 11.10 5.41
CA GLU A 62 -6.93 11.78 6.35
C GLU A 62 -8.37 11.77 5.82
N PRO A 63 -9.29 11.07 6.49
CA PRO A 63 -10.67 10.98 6.05
C PRO A 63 -11.42 12.31 6.21
N GLU A 64 -12.27 12.65 5.24
CA GLU A 64 -13.02 13.92 5.28
C GLU A 64 -14.26 13.87 6.17
N ASP A 65 -14.82 12.67 6.39
CA ASP A 65 -15.94 12.47 7.30
C ASP A 65 -15.42 11.92 8.63
N ALA A 66 -15.40 12.78 9.65
CA ALA A 66 -14.92 12.45 10.99
C ALA A 66 -15.99 11.76 11.86
N CYS A 67 -17.23 11.58 11.37
CA CYS A 67 -18.36 11.17 12.20
C CYS A 67 -18.54 9.65 12.33
N SER A 68 -17.68 8.82 11.74
CA SER A 68 -17.79 7.35 11.85
C SER A 68 -16.59 6.74 12.54
N SER A 69 -16.76 5.71 13.36
CA SER A 69 -15.62 5.00 13.96
C SER A 69 -14.74 4.26 12.93
N ASN A 70 -15.13 4.26 11.64
CA ASN A 70 -14.46 3.62 10.50
C ASN A 70 -14.29 4.64 9.36
N ASN A 71 -13.40 5.62 9.55
CA ASN A 71 -13.36 6.80 8.69
C ASN A 71 -12.89 6.57 7.23
N LEU A 72 -12.38 5.39 6.87
CA LEU A 72 -11.98 5.05 5.48
C LEU A 72 -12.94 4.02 4.87
N THR A 73 -14.22 4.37 4.74
CA THR A 73 -15.24 3.49 4.17
C THR A 73 -15.31 3.59 2.64
N PRO A 74 -15.56 2.47 1.94
CA PRO A 74 -15.80 2.49 0.50
C PRO A 74 -16.86 3.52 0.10
N GLY A 75 -16.54 4.33 -0.90
CA GLY A 75 -17.40 5.41 -1.39
C GLY A 75 -17.14 6.77 -0.72
N GLY A 76 -16.57 6.80 0.48
CA GLY A 76 -16.14 8.00 1.19
C GLY A 76 -14.92 8.67 0.56
N TYR A 77 -14.55 9.83 1.09
CA TYR A 77 -13.43 10.63 0.61
C TYR A 77 -12.37 10.82 1.69
N ALA A 78 -11.12 10.94 1.25
CA ALA A 78 -9.98 11.23 2.10
C ALA A 78 -8.98 12.13 1.36
N THR A 79 -8.18 12.85 2.13
CA THR A 79 -7.06 13.66 1.67
C THR A 79 -5.77 12.86 1.86
N VAL A 80 -4.92 12.82 0.83
CA VAL A 80 -3.57 12.25 0.94
C VAL A 80 -2.72 13.16 1.82
N ILE A 81 -2.21 12.63 2.94
CA ILE A 81 -1.35 13.38 3.88
C ILE A 81 0.12 12.95 3.82
N ASN A 82 0.41 11.83 3.15
CA ASN A 82 1.77 11.36 2.87
C ASN A 82 1.79 10.62 1.53
N SER A 83 2.80 10.90 0.70
CA SER A 83 3.01 10.25 -0.61
C SER A 83 4.38 9.60 -0.74
N THR A 84 5.08 9.37 0.37
CA THR A 84 6.40 8.72 0.39
C THR A 84 6.31 7.31 -0.21
N GLY A 85 7.18 6.99 -1.17
CA GLY A 85 7.24 5.66 -1.79
C GLY A 85 6.19 5.42 -2.88
N HIS A 86 5.44 6.45 -3.27
CA HIS A 86 4.52 6.44 -4.41
C HIS A 86 5.19 7.04 -5.66
N GLY A 87 6.40 6.59 -6.00
CA GLY A 87 7.20 7.10 -7.13
C GLY A 87 8.13 8.28 -6.80
N GLN A 88 9.04 8.58 -7.74
CA GLN A 88 9.97 9.73 -7.70
C GLN A 88 10.01 10.43 -9.07
N PRO A 89 9.36 11.60 -9.25
CA PRO A 89 8.51 12.30 -8.27
C PRO A 89 7.24 11.50 -7.97
N PRO A 90 6.57 11.76 -6.82
CA PRO A 90 5.34 11.05 -6.50
C PRO A 90 4.26 11.28 -7.57
N HIS A 91 3.60 10.21 -8.01
CA HIS A 91 2.49 10.35 -8.97
C HIS A 91 1.18 10.80 -8.31
N VAL A 92 1.14 10.88 -6.98
CA VAL A 92 0.06 11.50 -6.20
C VAL A 92 0.65 12.48 -5.19
N GLU A 93 0.17 13.71 -5.20
CA GLU A 93 0.64 14.78 -4.33
C GLU A 93 -0.10 14.77 -2.97
N VAL A 94 0.59 15.21 -1.92
CA VAL A 94 -0.05 15.53 -0.63
C VAL A 94 -1.09 16.64 -0.84
N GLY A 95 -2.24 16.51 -0.21
CA GLY A 95 -3.41 17.37 -0.42
C GLY A 95 -4.36 16.84 -1.51
N THR A 96 -3.98 15.81 -2.27
CA THR A 96 -4.88 15.21 -3.25
C THR A 96 -6.08 14.58 -2.56
N ARG A 97 -7.28 14.99 -2.96
CA ARG A 97 -8.53 14.35 -2.55
C ARG A 97 -8.77 13.09 -3.37
N VAL A 98 -8.98 11.97 -2.68
CA VAL A 98 -9.20 10.65 -3.29
C VAL A 98 -10.49 10.03 -2.77
N ARG A 99 -11.12 9.18 -3.58
CA ARG A 99 -12.29 8.41 -3.16
C ARG A 99 -11.87 7.00 -2.74
N ILE A 100 -12.27 6.56 -1.55
CA ILE A 100 -11.96 5.21 -1.07
C ILE A 100 -12.73 4.18 -1.90
N VAL A 101 -12.02 3.23 -2.50
CA VAL A 101 -12.61 2.12 -3.26
C VAL A 101 -12.78 0.91 -2.35
N LYS A 102 -11.72 0.55 -1.62
CA LYS A 102 -11.71 -0.58 -0.68
C LYS A 102 -10.55 -0.41 0.30
N CYS A 103 -10.77 -0.72 1.57
CA CYS A 103 -9.71 -0.87 2.56
C CYS A 103 -9.75 -2.27 3.16
N ILE A 104 -8.58 -2.86 3.39
CA ILE A 104 -8.44 -4.22 3.90
C ILE A 104 -7.39 -4.21 5.02
N PRO A 105 -7.73 -4.62 6.26
CA PRO A 105 -6.74 -4.92 7.29
C PRO A 105 -5.83 -6.04 6.80
N THR A 106 -4.52 -5.80 6.71
CA THR A 106 -3.56 -6.78 6.19
C THR A 106 -2.16 -6.49 6.71
N ILE A 107 -1.28 -7.46 6.52
CA ILE A 107 0.16 -7.26 6.63
C ILE A 107 0.67 -6.78 5.27
N PHE A 108 1.58 -5.82 5.28
CA PHE A 108 2.18 -5.26 4.09
C PHE A 108 3.57 -4.71 4.37
N TYR A 109 4.30 -4.39 3.30
CA TYR A 109 5.73 -4.12 3.36
C TYR A 109 6.11 -2.94 2.49
N ASP A 110 7.04 -2.14 2.98
CA ASP A 110 7.94 -1.38 2.11
C ASP A 110 9.12 -2.26 1.68
N VAL A 111 9.53 -2.12 0.43
CA VAL A 111 10.54 -2.98 -0.16
C VAL A 111 11.59 -2.17 -0.92
N ILE A 112 12.78 -2.75 -1.06
CA ILE A 112 13.81 -2.27 -1.98
C ILE A 112 13.87 -3.24 -3.15
N LEU A 113 13.65 -2.74 -4.36
CA LEU A 113 13.73 -3.48 -5.61
C LEU A 113 15.19 -3.79 -5.97
N SER A 114 15.41 -4.73 -6.89
CA SER A 114 16.77 -5.14 -7.32
C SER A 114 17.59 -4.01 -7.95
N ASN A 115 16.94 -2.99 -8.51
CA ASN A 115 17.58 -1.79 -9.05
C ASN A 115 17.92 -0.75 -7.96
N GLY A 116 17.60 -1.01 -6.69
CA GLY A 116 17.83 -0.12 -5.56
C GLY A 116 16.70 0.86 -5.27
N GLU A 117 15.63 0.87 -6.08
CA GLU A 117 14.47 1.74 -5.87
C GLU A 117 13.64 1.28 -4.68
N TYR A 118 13.07 2.25 -3.97
CA TYR A 118 12.23 2.04 -2.81
C TYR A 118 10.76 2.09 -3.21
N HIS A 119 10.00 1.06 -2.87
CA HIS A 119 8.58 0.94 -3.26
C HIS A 119 7.67 0.78 -2.04
N ARG A 120 6.56 1.50 -2.05
CA ARG A 120 5.41 1.33 -1.14
C ARG A 120 4.12 1.18 -1.94
N TRP A 121 3.21 0.28 -1.60
CA TRP A 121 3.31 -0.86 -0.69
C TRP A 121 3.13 -2.16 -1.48
N LEU A 122 3.59 -3.28 -0.93
CA LEU A 122 3.19 -4.62 -1.36
C LEU A 122 2.51 -5.32 -0.18
N ALA A 123 1.31 -5.84 -0.40
CA ALA A 123 0.63 -6.65 0.61
C ALA A 123 1.31 -8.02 0.74
N GLU A 124 1.18 -8.66 1.90
CA GLU A 124 1.79 -9.98 2.13
C GLU A 124 1.31 -11.03 1.13
N PHE A 125 0.02 -11.02 0.81
CA PHE A 125 -0.55 -11.91 -0.21
C PHE A 125 -0.12 -11.58 -1.65
N GLU A 126 0.62 -10.48 -1.88
CA GLU A 126 1.19 -10.10 -3.18
C GLU A 126 2.64 -10.58 -3.33
N LEU A 127 3.18 -11.25 -2.32
CA LEU A 127 4.56 -11.71 -2.24
C LEU A 127 4.66 -13.23 -2.09
N SER A 128 5.83 -13.76 -2.42
CA SER A 128 6.19 -15.16 -2.23
C SER A 128 7.68 -15.30 -1.90
N LYS A 129 8.06 -16.44 -1.31
CA LYS A 129 9.48 -16.80 -1.16
C LYS A 129 10.10 -17.07 -2.53
N PRO A 130 11.39 -16.73 -2.73
CA PRO A 130 12.14 -17.15 -3.91
C PRO A 130 12.12 -18.68 -4.05
N ILE A 131 11.98 -19.16 -5.29
CA ILE A 131 12.08 -20.58 -5.65
C ILE A 131 13.54 -21.01 -5.70
#